data_AF-A0A7S1THH0-F1
#
_entry.id   AF-A0A7S1THH0-F1
#
_cell.length_a   1.000
_cell.length_b   1.000
_cell.length_c   1.000
_cell.angle_alpha   90.00
_cell.angle_beta   90.00
_cell.angle_gamma   90.00
#
_symmetry.space_group_name_H-M   'P 1'
#
loop_
_entity.id
_entity.type
_entity.pdbx_description
1 polymer ?
#
loop_
_entity_poly.entity_id
_entity_poly.type
_entity_poly.pdbx_seq_one_letter_code
_entity_poly.pdbx_strand_id
1 'polypeptide(L)'
;GLSLLIDCGGYGTHFISDESYLQTWSTSDFSVATGTGGLDEVYSSWRMGNPHLIYEFPLSAGSYNITLMFAELSAEHAIVGARVFDTGIKNISAGWSGAVGV
;
A
#
# COMPACT_ATOMS: atom_id res chain seq x y z
N GLY A 1 -19.52 7.76 1.35
CA GLY A 1 -19.24 6.55 2.15
C GLY A 1 -18.07 6.84 3.06
N LEU A 2 -17.88 6.04 4.11
CA LEU A 2 -16.66 6.10 4.94
C LEU A 2 -15.45 5.69 4.08
N SER A 3 -14.39 6.49 4.12
CA SER A 3 -13.10 6.15 3.49
C SER A 3 -12.17 5.55 4.53
N LEU A 4 -11.54 4.43 4.18
CA LEU A 4 -10.45 3.85 4.96
C LEU A 4 -9.14 4.33 4.34
N LEU A 5 -8.49 5.31 4.98
CA LEU A 5 -7.23 5.88 4.53
C LEU A 5 -6.10 5.27 5.37
N ILE A 6 -5.23 4.49 4.74
CA ILE A 6 -4.20 3.70 5.43
C ILE A 6 -2.81 4.14 5.00
N ASP A 7 -1.93 4.36 5.98
CA ASP A 7 -0.51 4.65 5.77
C ASP A 7 0.33 3.39 6.04
N CYS A 8 1.10 2.96 5.04
CA CYS A 8 1.82 1.70 5.06
C CYS A 8 3.17 1.85 5.76
N GLY A 9 3.27 1.44 7.03
CA GLY A 9 4.51 1.58 7.79
C GLY A 9 4.61 2.87 8.62
N GLY A 10 3.62 3.74 8.52
CA GLY A 10 3.54 4.99 9.26
C GLY A 10 2.21 5.18 9.99
N TYR A 11 2.02 6.39 10.48
CA TYR A 11 0.79 6.90 11.05
C TYR A 11 0.78 8.40 10.85
N GLY A 12 -0.37 8.95 10.45
CA GLY A 12 -0.50 10.37 10.20
C GLY A 12 -1.75 10.97 10.82
N THR A 13 -2.06 12.20 10.43
CA THR A 13 -3.22 12.94 10.92
C THR A 13 -4.52 12.60 10.18
N HIS A 14 -4.42 12.15 8.92
CA HIS A 14 -5.54 11.78 8.05
C HIS A 14 -5.57 10.27 7.76
N PHE A 15 -4.42 9.59 7.87
CA PHE A 15 -4.28 8.17 7.62
C PHE A 15 -4.08 7.39 8.92
N ILE A 16 -4.77 6.26 9.04
CA ILE A 16 -4.55 5.32 10.13
C ILE A 16 -3.39 4.38 9.80
N SER A 17 -2.75 3.85 10.84
CA SER A 17 -1.71 2.83 10.66
C SER A 17 -2.28 1.54 10.05
N ASP A 18 -1.49 0.92 9.19
CA ASP A 18 -1.81 -0.33 8.53
C ASP A 18 -1.63 -1.59 9.40
N GLU A 19 -1.00 -1.46 10.58
CA GLU A 19 -0.57 -2.59 11.41
C GLU A 19 -1.71 -3.55 11.78
N SER A 20 -2.89 -3.02 12.08
CA SER A 20 -4.04 -3.83 12.47
C SER A 20 -4.60 -4.73 11.35
N TYR A 21 -4.19 -4.48 10.10
CA TYR A 21 -4.67 -5.21 8.93
C TYR A 21 -3.63 -6.21 8.39
N LEU A 22 -2.39 -6.17 8.88
CA LEU A 22 -1.30 -7.02 8.40
C LEU A 22 -1.48 -8.48 8.81
N GLN A 23 -1.29 -9.37 7.85
CA GLN A 23 -1.32 -10.84 8.05
C GLN A 23 0.05 -11.50 7.89
N THR A 24 1.06 -10.73 7.48
CA THR A 24 2.41 -11.23 7.20
C THR A 24 3.45 -10.42 7.94
N TRP A 25 4.56 -11.09 8.29
CA TRP A 25 5.77 -10.40 8.68
C TRP A 25 6.22 -9.44 7.57
N SER A 26 6.59 -8.25 7.98
CA SER A 26 6.98 -7.17 7.08
C SER A 26 7.99 -6.27 7.75
N THR A 27 8.68 -5.48 6.92
CA THR A 27 9.53 -4.38 7.36
C THR A 27 8.89 -3.09 6.90
N SER A 28 8.95 -2.07 7.75
CA SER A 28 8.54 -0.72 7.42
C SER A 28 9.63 0.25 7.81
N ASP A 29 9.69 1.37 7.10
CA ASP A 29 10.59 2.47 7.43
C ASP A 29 9.97 3.80 6.95
N PHE A 30 10.59 4.90 7.39
CA PHE A 30 10.21 6.24 7.02
C PHE A 30 11.26 6.85 6.08
N SER A 31 10.82 7.35 4.94
CA SER A 31 11.65 8.06 3.98
C SER A 31 10.83 9.18 3.35
N VAL A 32 11.25 10.42 3.60
CA VAL A 32 10.53 11.61 3.14
C VAL A 32 10.53 11.66 1.62
N ALA A 33 9.35 11.49 1.01
CA ALA A 33 9.16 11.82 -0.39
C ALA A 33 9.24 13.34 -0.61
N THR A 34 9.77 13.75 -1.76
CA THR A 34 9.70 15.15 -2.20
C THR A 34 8.79 15.23 -3.43
N GLY A 35 8.11 16.37 -3.62
CA GLY A 35 7.26 16.59 -4.80
C GLY A 35 5.92 15.84 -4.79
N THR A 36 5.39 15.50 -3.61
CA THR A 36 4.15 14.69 -3.45
C THR A 36 2.84 15.43 -3.75
N GLY A 37 2.91 16.73 -4.07
CA GLY A 37 1.71 17.56 -4.26
C GLY A 37 0.89 17.78 -2.98
N GLY A 38 1.52 17.68 -1.80
CA GLY A 38 0.86 17.84 -0.50
C GLY A 38 0.34 16.53 0.11
N LEU A 39 0.74 15.39 -0.45
CA LEU A 39 0.44 14.04 0.06
C LEU A 39 1.64 13.45 0.82
N ASP A 40 2.46 14.31 1.43
CA ASP A 40 3.68 13.91 2.15
C ASP A 40 3.38 12.85 3.23
N GLU A 41 2.22 12.95 3.87
CA GLU A 41 1.81 12.04 4.94
C GLU A 41 1.81 10.56 4.51
N VAL A 42 1.20 10.22 3.36
CA VAL A 42 1.09 8.82 2.87
C VAL A 42 2.30 8.38 2.04
N TYR A 43 3.13 9.33 1.59
CA TYR A 43 4.32 9.04 0.79
C TYR A 43 5.63 9.15 1.56
N SER A 44 5.59 9.44 2.86
CA SER A 44 6.81 9.48 3.67
C SER A 44 7.10 8.17 4.41
N SER A 45 6.24 7.17 4.28
CA SER A 45 6.45 5.85 4.86
C SER A 45 6.23 4.76 3.82
N TRP A 46 6.81 3.59 4.08
CA TRP A 46 6.61 2.41 3.24
C TRP A 46 6.63 1.13 4.05
N ARG A 47 6.04 0.09 3.46
CA ARG A 47 6.09 -1.27 3.97
C ARG A 47 6.43 -2.25 2.85
N MET A 48 7.28 -3.20 3.18
CA MET A 48 7.68 -4.28 2.29
C MET A 48 7.48 -5.63 3.01
N GLY A 49 6.83 -6.56 2.32
CA GLY A 49 6.78 -7.96 2.75
C GLY A 49 7.94 -8.76 2.13
N ASN A 50 8.35 -9.83 2.78
CA ASN A 50 9.32 -10.78 2.24
C ASN A 50 8.91 -12.22 2.63
N PRO A 51 8.43 -13.07 1.70
CA PRO A 51 8.28 -12.84 0.26
C PRO A 51 6.96 -12.17 -0.16
N HIS A 52 6.00 -12.05 0.74
CA HIS A 52 4.65 -11.52 0.44
C HIS A 52 4.23 -10.48 1.48
N LEU A 53 3.44 -9.52 1.04
CA LEU A 53 2.74 -8.57 1.90
C LEU A 53 1.24 -8.83 1.76
N ILE A 54 0.57 -9.20 2.86
CA ILE A 54 -0.86 -9.53 2.87
C ILE A 54 -1.58 -8.65 3.87
N TYR A 55 -2.64 -8.00 3.40
CA TYR A 55 -3.61 -7.27 4.22
C TYR A 55 -4.96 -7.99 4.24
N GLU A 56 -5.63 -7.95 5.38
CA GLU A 56 -7.02 -8.38 5.55
C GLU A 56 -7.85 -7.25 6.15
N PHE A 57 -8.94 -6.89 5.45
CA PHE A 57 -9.83 -5.81 5.86
C PHE A 57 -11.19 -6.40 6.27
N PRO A 58 -11.67 -6.19 7.50
CA PRO A 58 -12.95 -6.71 7.97
C PRO A 58 -14.11 -5.85 7.42
N LEU A 59 -14.34 -5.93 6.11
CA LEU A 59 -15.39 -5.19 5.40
C LEU A 59 -16.61 -6.08 5.16
N SER A 60 -17.80 -5.47 5.24
CA SER A 60 -19.03 -6.07 4.75
C SER A 60 -18.97 -6.36 3.25
N ALA A 61 -19.77 -7.29 2.74
CA ALA A 61 -19.91 -7.47 1.30
C ALA A 61 -20.42 -6.17 0.65
N GLY A 62 -19.75 -5.71 -0.41
CA GLY A 62 -20.07 -4.46 -1.07
C GLY A 62 -19.12 -4.15 -2.23
N SER A 63 -19.40 -3.04 -2.93
CA SER A 63 -18.50 -2.52 -3.96
C SER A 63 -17.60 -1.44 -3.36
N TYR A 64 -16.30 -1.59 -3.56
CA TYR A 64 -15.29 -0.70 -3.02
C TYR A 64 -14.38 -0.19 -4.13
N ASN A 65 -14.04 1.09 -4.07
CA ASN A 65 -12.94 1.65 -4.84
C ASN A 65 -11.66 1.45 -4.05
N ILE A 66 -10.65 0.85 -4.69
CA ILE A 66 -9.35 0.60 -4.07
C ILE A 66 -8.32 1.39 -4.86
N THR A 67 -7.62 2.28 -4.15
CA THR A 67 -6.50 3.04 -4.68
C THR A 67 -5.26 2.54 -3.97
N LEU A 68 -4.29 2.04 -4.74
CA LEU A 68 -2.96 1.73 -4.22
C LEU A 68 -2.04 2.92 -4.53
N MET A 69 -1.35 3.41 -3.51
CA MET A 69 -0.47 4.56 -3.63
C MET A 69 0.98 4.08 -3.51
N PHE A 70 1.74 4.20 -4.59
CA PHE A 70 3.15 3.80 -4.64
C PHE A 70 4.04 5.03 -4.74
N ALA A 71 5.17 5.01 -4.05
CA ALA A 71 6.24 5.98 -4.22
C ALA A 71 7.60 5.26 -4.30
N GLU A 72 8.50 5.79 -5.11
CA GLU A 72 9.87 5.29 -5.24
C GLU A 72 10.77 5.97 -4.21
N LEU A 73 10.80 5.41 -3.00
CA LEU A 73 11.52 6.05 -1.88
C LEU A 73 12.94 5.49 -1.66
N SER A 74 13.25 4.32 -2.23
CA SER A 74 14.52 3.63 -2.01
C SER A 74 15.44 3.75 -3.21
N ALA A 75 16.57 4.44 -3.02
CA ALA A 75 17.65 4.48 -4.00
C ALA A 75 18.28 3.10 -4.23
N GLU A 76 18.32 2.24 -3.20
CA GLU A 76 18.88 0.88 -3.28
C GLU A 76 18.12 0.00 -4.27
N HIS A 77 16.82 0.23 -4.41
CA HIS A 77 15.96 -0.50 -5.34
C HIS A 77 15.75 0.25 -6.67
N ALA A 78 16.49 1.34 -6.92
CA ALA A 78 16.49 2.09 -8.19
C ALA A 78 17.31 1.43 -9.30
N ILE A 79 17.15 0.11 -9.43
CA ILE A 79 17.73 -0.71 -10.48
C ILE A 79 16.62 -1.39 -11.28
N VAL A 80 16.89 -1.64 -12.57
CA VAL A 80 15.93 -2.28 -13.47
C VAL A 80 15.52 -3.64 -12.90
N GLY A 81 14.20 -3.85 -12.76
CA GLY A 81 13.63 -5.12 -12.31
C GLY A 81 13.52 -5.31 -10.80
N ALA A 82 14.06 -4.42 -9.96
CA ALA A 82 13.99 -4.57 -8.50
C ALA A 82 12.60 -4.30 -7.89
N ARG A 83 11.74 -3.55 -8.60
CA ARG A 83 10.39 -3.17 -8.15
C ARG A 83 9.29 -3.81 -8.99
N VAL A 84 9.47 -5.09 -9.35
CA VAL A 84 8.46 -5.86 -10.07
C VAL A 84 7.68 -6.69 -9.06
N PHE A 85 6.38 -6.48 -8.98
CA PHE A 85 5.50 -7.22 -8.10
C PHE A 85 4.14 -7.44 -8.74
N ASP A 86 3.50 -8.54 -8.35
CA ASP A 86 2.11 -8.82 -8.67
C ASP A 86 1.20 -8.39 -7.52
N THR A 87 -0.03 -8.01 -7.85
CA THR A 87 -1.08 -7.73 -6.85
C THR A 87 -2.28 -8.61 -7.11
N GLY A 88 -2.98 -8.95 -6.03
CA GLY A 88 -4.21 -9.75 -6.11
C GLY A 88 -5.16 -9.38 -4.98
N ILE A 89 -6.46 -9.45 -5.30
CA ILE A 89 -7.54 -9.25 -4.34
C ILE A 89 -8.33 -10.55 -4.23
N LYS A 90 -8.54 -11.02 -3.00
CA LYS A 90 -9.30 -12.24 -2.71
C LYS A 90 -10.76 -11.90 -2.37
N ASN A 91 -11.62 -12.90 -2.47
CA ASN A 91 -13.05 -12.81 -2.14
C ASN A 91 -13.84 -11.79 -2.99
N ILE A 92 -13.44 -11.63 -4.26
CA ILE A 92 -14.16 -10.81 -5.24
C ILE A 92 -15.22 -11.66 -5.98
N SER A 93 -16.42 -11.14 -6.16
CA SER A 93 -17.49 -11.80 -6.92
C SER A 93 -17.54 -11.39 -8.40
N ALA A 94 -16.83 -10.33 -8.79
CA ALA A 94 -16.68 -9.88 -10.18
C ALA A 94 -15.19 -9.59 -10.47
N GLY A 95 -14.74 -10.02 -11.66
CA GLY A 95 -13.32 -10.11 -12.04
C GLY A 95 -12.54 -8.80 -11.85
N TRP A 96 -11.44 -8.91 -11.11
CA TRP A 96 -10.38 -7.90 -11.07
C TRP A 96 -9.80 -7.74 -12.48
N SER A 97 -9.87 -6.52 -13.03
CA SER A 97 -9.31 -6.19 -14.35
C SER A 97 -8.14 -5.21 -14.27
N GLY A 98 -7.57 -5.02 -13.07
CA GLY A 98 -6.42 -4.14 -12.88
C GLY A 98 -5.15 -4.78 -13.44
N ALA A 99 -4.61 -4.21 -14.52
CA ALA A 99 -3.21 -4.40 -14.88
C ALA A 99 -2.34 -3.53 -13.96
N VAL A 100 -1.32 -4.13 -13.34
CA VAL A 100 -0.27 -3.40 -12.62
C VAL A 100 0.93 -3.30 -13.54
N GLY A 101 1.22 -2.08 -13.98
CA GLY A 101 2.48 -1.70 -14.61
C GLY A 101 3.02 -0.50 -13.83
N VAL A 102 4.30 -0.58 -13.45
CA VAL A 102 5.07 0.54 -12.89
C VAL A 102 5.60 1.39 -14.02
#